data_AF-A0A830B2S9-F1
#
_entry.id   AF-A0A830B2S9-F1
#
_cell.length_a   1.000
_cell.length_b   1.000
_cell.length_c   1.000
_cell.angle_alpha   90.00
_cell.angle_beta   90.00
_cell.angle_gamma   90.00
#
_symmetry.space_group_name_H-M   'P 1'
#
loop_
_entity.id
_entity.type
_entity.pdbx_description
1 polymer ?
#
loop_
_entity_poly.entity_id
_entity_poly.type
_entity_poly.pdbx_seq_one_letter_code
_entity_poly.pdbx_strand_id
1 'polypeptide(L)'
;EIVKIKHPQLLYESKLYKLFQGGTGIPNVRWFGVEGDYNVLVMDLLGPSLEDLFNFCSRKLSLKTVLMLADQMVCEFICSC
;
A
#
# COMPACT_ATOMS: atom_id res chain seq x y z
N GLU A 1 24.64 -0.17 6.00
CA GLU A 1 24.88 -0.78 4.68
C GLU A 1 23.67 -1.65 4.35
N ILE A 2 23.09 -1.56 3.14
CA ILE A 2 21.86 -2.30 2.78
C ILE A 2 22.17 -3.80 2.73
N VAL A 3 21.35 -4.63 3.38
CA VAL A 3 21.56 -6.08 3.37
C VAL A 3 21.29 -6.61 1.97
N LYS A 4 22.31 -7.23 1.37
CA LYS A 4 22.23 -7.82 0.03
C LYS A 4 21.42 -9.11 0.10
N ILE A 5 20.18 -9.04 -0.34
CA ILE A 5 19.30 -10.20 -0.55
C ILE A 5 19.15 -10.49 -2.05
N LYS A 6 18.77 -11.72 -2.42
CA LYS A 6 18.63 -12.14 -3.83
C LYS A 6 17.72 -11.21 -4.65
N HIS A 7 16.68 -10.67 -4.02
CA HIS A 7 15.73 -9.73 -4.62
C HIS A 7 15.42 -8.57 -3.65
N PRO A 8 16.14 -7.44 -3.71
CA PRO A 8 15.94 -6.32 -2.79
C PRO A 8 14.70 -5.48 -3.15
N GLN A 9 13.51 -6.04 -2.90
CA GLN A 9 12.21 -5.40 -3.23
C GLN A 9 11.91 -4.18 -2.35
N LEU A 10 12.21 -4.27 -1.05
CA LEU A 10 11.86 -3.22 -0.08
C LEU A 10 12.53 -1.87 -0.35
N LEU A 11 13.77 -1.89 -0.87
CA LEU A 11 14.47 -0.67 -1.28
C LEU A 11 13.74 0.03 -2.43
N TYR A 12 13.29 -0.75 -3.41
CA TYR A 12 12.54 -0.22 -4.55
C TYR A 12 11.18 0.31 -4.10
N GLU A 13 10.46 -0.44 -3.27
CA GLU A 13 9.18 -0.02 -2.68
C GLU A 13 9.31 1.29 -1.90
N SER A 14 10.32 1.42 -1.02
CA SER A 14 10.52 2.66 -0.26
C SER A 14 10.76 3.89 -1.14
N LYS A 15 11.37 3.72 -2.32
CA LYS A 15 11.55 4.79 -3.31
C LYS A 15 10.24 5.13 -4.01
N LEU A 16 9.45 4.12 -4.37
CA LEU A 16 8.14 4.33 -4.98
C LEU A 16 7.19 5.06 -4.03
N TYR A 17 7.09 4.63 -2.77
CA TYR A 17 6.24 5.30 -1.80
C TYR A 17 6.66 6.75 -1.54
N LYS A 18 7.95 7.06 -1.57
CA LYS A 18 8.44 8.45 -1.49
C LYS A 18 8.08 9.28 -2.73
N LEU A 19 8.07 8.66 -3.91
CA LEU A 19 7.69 9.34 -5.16
C LEU A 19 6.20 9.67 -5.19
N PHE A 20 5.36 8.73 -4.73
CA PHE A 20 3.90 8.89 -4.66
C PHE A 20 3.42 9.58 -3.37
N GLN A 21 4.34 10.08 -2.55
CA GLN A 21 4.00 10.76 -1.30
C GLN A 21 3.19 12.03 -1.60
N GLY A 22 2.09 12.21 -0.88
CA GLY A 22 1.15 13.32 -1.08
C GLY A 22 -0.05 12.99 -1.97
N GLY A 23 -0.08 11.81 -2.61
CA GLY A 23 -1.26 11.28 -3.26
C GLY A 23 -2.32 10.81 -2.26
N THR A 24 -3.60 11.07 -2.57
CA THR A 24 -4.72 10.50 -1.80
C THR A 24 -4.69 8.97 -1.88
N GLY A 25 -4.87 8.29 -0.74
CA GLY A 25 -4.86 6.83 -0.68
C GLY A 25 -3.46 6.18 -0.57
N ILE A 26 -2.37 6.97 -0.63
CA ILE A 26 -0.99 6.46 -0.48
C ILE A 26 -0.49 6.66 0.96
N PRO A 27 -0.06 5.58 1.66
CA PRO A 27 0.48 5.69 3.01
C PRO A 27 1.84 6.39 3.04
N ASN A 28 2.12 7.18 4.08
CA ASN A 28 3.43 7.81 4.22
C ASN A 28 4.46 6.83 4.76
N VAL A 29 5.67 6.91 4.20
CA VAL A 29 6.84 6.23 4.76
C VAL A 29 7.45 7.09 5.86
N ARG A 30 7.54 6.54 7.06
CA ARG A 30 8.16 7.19 8.22
C ARG A 30 9.65 6.93 8.28
N TRP A 31 10.08 5.71 7.96
CA TRP A 31 11.48 5.34 8.01
C TRP A 31 11.79 4.14 7.11
N PHE A 32 12.99 4.13 6.53
CA PHE A 32 13.55 2.97 5.85
C PHE A 32 15.02 2.85 6.25
N GLY A 33 15.44 1.65 6.62
CA GLY A 33 16.81 1.40 7.01
C GLY A 33 17.10 -0.07 7.22
N VAL A 34 18.22 -0.34 7.89
CA VAL A 34 18.68 -1.69 8.18
C VAL A 34 18.74 -1.87 9.68
N GLU A 35 18.12 -2.94 10.16
CA GLU A 35 18.18 -3.38 11.55
C GLU A 35 18.75 -4.79 11.57
N GLY A 36 19.99 -4.93 12.08
CA GLY A 36 20.75 -6.18 12.01
C GLY A 36 20.92 -6.69 10.58
N ASP A 37 20.41 -7.88 10.31
CA ASP A 37 20.46 -8.54 9.01
C ASP A 37 19.19 -8.31 8.15
N TYR A 38 18.33 -7.35 8.52
CA TYR A 38 17.07 -7.10 7.84
C TYR A 38 16.95 -5.67 7.33
N ASN A 39 16.39 -5.53 6.12
CA ASN A 39 15.90 -4.24 5.64
C ASN A 39 14.50 -4.02 6.22
N VAL A 40 14.26 -2.86 6.82
CA VAL A 40 13.02 -2.54 7.52
C VAL A 40 12.39 -1.28 6.92
N LEU A 41 11.08 -1.33 6.70
CA LEU A 41 10.26 -0.23 6.20
C LEU A 41 9.16 0.05 7.24
N VAL A 42 9.13 1.29 7.73
CA VAL A 42 8.11 1.79 8.65
C VAL A 42 7.21 2.74 7.87
N MET A 43 5.92 2.44 7.86
CA MET A 43 4.88 3.20 7.16
C MET A 43 3.67 3.38 8.07
N ASP A 44 2.72 4.21 7.64
CA ASP A 44 1.46 4.39 8.35
C ASP A 44 0.67 3.08 8.43
N LEU A 45 0.07 2.83 9.61
CA LEU A 45 -0.80 1.69 9.82
C LEU A 45 -2.14 1.93 9.13
N LEU A 46 -2.52 1.01 8.25
CA LEU A 46 -3.79 1.04 7.53
C LEU A 46 -4.83 0.13 8.19
N GLY A 47 -6.08 0.32 7.81
CA GLY A 47 -7.20 -0.51 8.23
C GLY A 47 -7.19 -1.91 7.59
N PRO A 48 -8.30 -2.67 7.77
CA PRO A 48 -8.45 -4.00 7.18
C PRO A 48 -8.37 -3.95 5.66
N SER A 49 -7.91 -5.06 5.05
CA SER A 49 -7.88 -5.19 3.61
C SER A 49 -9.29 -5.37 3.03
N LEU A 50 -9.43 -5.16 1.72
CA LEU A 50 -10.70 -5.44 1.04
C LEU A 50 -11.07 -6.92 1.09
N GLU A 51 -10.11 -7.84 1.15
CA GLU A 51 -10.36 -9.27 1.32
C GLU A 51 -10.95 -9.56 2.71
N ASP A 52 -10.47 -8.88 3.76
CA ASP A 52 -11.03 -8.99 5.11
C ASP A 52 -12.47 -8.50 5.14
N LEU A 53 -12.74 -7.35 4.52
CA LEU A 53 -14.09 -6.80 4.39
C LEU A 53 -14.99 -7.71 3.53
N PHE A 54 -14.45 -8.30 2.48
CA PHE A 54 -15.18 -9.23 1.62
C PHE A 54 -15.59 -10.49 2.38
N ASN A 55 -14.69 -11.05 3.19
CA ASN A 55 -14.98 -12.19 4.04
C ASN A 55 -15.96 -11.84 5.17
N PHE A 56 -15.85 -10.65 5.77
CA PHE A 56 -16.82 -10.14 6.74
C PHE A 56 -18.24 -10.05 6.15
N CYS A 57 -18.36 -9.66 4.88
CA CYS A 57 -19.64 -9.60 4.15
C CYS A 57 -20.08 -10.95 3.55
N SER A 58 -19.60 -12.09 4.06
CA SER A 58 -19.96 -13.43 3.54
C SER A 58 -19.68 -13.58 2.03
N ARG A 59 -18.59 -12.97 1.55
CA ARG A 59 -18.14 -13.01 0.16
C ARG A 59 -19.16 -12.43 -0.83
N LYS A 60 -19.98 -11.47 -0.38
CA LYS A 60 -20.90 -10.72 -1.23
C LYS A 60 -20.89 -9.24 -0.88
N LEU A 61 -20.50 -8.42 -1.83
CA LEU A 61 -20.64 -6.96 -1.75
C LEU A 61 -21.86 -6.53 -2.58
N SER A 62 -22.55 -5.48 -2.12
CA SER A 62 -23.62 -4.87 -2.90
C SER A 62 -23.07 -4.18 -4.15
N LEU A 63 -23.87 -4.06 -5.21
CA LEU A 63 -23.47 -3.32 -6.42
C LEU A 63 -23.03 -1.90 -6.09
N LYS A 64 -23.73 -1.23 -5.16
CA LYS A 64 -23.36 0.10 -4.68
C LYS A 64 -21.94 0.12 -4.09
N THR A 65 -21.62 -0.84 -3.22
CA THR A 65 -20.29 -0.94 -2.60
C THR A 65 -19.21 -1.19 -3.65
N VAL A 66 -19.46 -2.10 -4.60
CA VAL A 66 -18.52 -2.39 -5.69
C VAL A 66 -18.25 -1.15 -6.55
N LEU A 67 -19.30 -0.39 -6.91
CA LEU A 67 -19.13 0.83 -7.70
C LEU A 67 -18.38 1.92 -6.95
N MET A 68 -18.62 2.10 -5.64
CA MET A 68 -17.87 3.07 -4.83
C MET A 68 -16.38 2.69 -4.71
N LEU A 69 -16.08 1.39 -4.58
CA LEU A 69 -14.69 0.90 -4.55
C LEU A 69 -14.02 1.06 -5.92
N ALA A 70 -14.73 0.75 -7.01
CA ALA A 70 -14.21 0.90 -8.36
C ALA A 70 -13.89 2.37 -8.67
N ASP A 71 -14.76 3.30 -8.27
CA ASP A 71 -14.53 4.74 -8.43
C ASP A 71 -13.25 5.18 -7.69
N GLN A 72 -13.07 4.78 -6.43
CA GLN A 72 -11.85 5.10 -5.67
C GLN A 72 -10.60 4.51 -6.31
N MET A 73 -10.59 3.22 -6.64
CA MET A 73 -9.42 2.55 -7.23
C MET A 73 -9.02 3.14 -8.59
N VAL A 74 -9.99 3.46 -9.44
CA VAL A 74 -9.75 4.02 -10.77
C VAL A 74 -9.31 5.48 -10.67
N CYS A 75 -10.01 6.29 -9.87
CA CYS A 75 -9.71 7.70 -9.73
C CYS A 75 -8.35 7.93 -9.05
N GLU A 76 -8.00 7.16 -8.02
CA GLU A 76 -6.72 7.29 -7.33
C GLU A 76 -5.53 6.90 -8.21
N PHE A 77 -5.65 5.86 -9.03
CA PHE A 77 -4.55 5.42 -9.89
C PHE A 77 -4.42 6.16 -11.22
N ILE A 78 -5.52 6.66 -11.80
CA ILE A 78 -5.51 7.20 -13.17
C ILE A 78 -5.63 8.72 -13.18
N CYS A 79 -6.40 9.33 -12.28
CA CYS A 79 -6.76 10.75 -12.38
C CYS A 79 -5.79 11.70 -11.65
N SER A 80 -4.85 11.16 -10.86
CA SER A 80 -3.81 11.95 -10.18
C SER A 80 -2.50 12.07 -10.99
N CYS A 81 -2.46 11.50 -12.20
CA CYS A 81 -1.35 11.65 -13.16
C CYS A 81 -1.64 12.74 -14.21
#